data_AF-A2FYD9-F1
#
_entry.id   AF-A2FYD9-F1
#
_cell.length_a   1.000
_cell.length_b   1.000
_cell.length_c   1.000
_cell.angle_alpha   90.00
_cell.angle_beta   90.00
_cell.angle_gamma   90.00
#
_symmetry.space_group_name_H-M   'P 1'
#
loop_
_entity.id
_entity.type
_entity.pdbx_description
1 polymer ?
#
loop_
_entity_poly.entity_id
_entity_poly.type
_entity_poly.pdbx_seq_one_letter_code
_entity_poly.pdbx_strand_id
1 'polypeptide(L)'
;MSFFNKLKTFPEYHNAHNAIIEMLKDEEIIIHNLERAFGKDFIKFIDGQPAQVSDTLKPVRKCALEGTNNIKKSHLQTGNVANEFQQLYTMYNELVARQYLKNQALQEASDKKTDLERKRRLLEKERSKGQGEAYLAAERNVQRTEKALEKAKEKADKAQSEYNQQKSDYKTNFGLKVVENIQKLVESRKLLIEKNIQTADLILESAKTFSTIKDDLVPKLEDRLRQWETHGA
;
A
#
# COMPACT_ATOMS: atom_id res chain seq x y z
N MET A 1 -7.00 -21.78 -16.01
CA MET A 1 -6.07 -20.64 -15.82
C MET A 1 -5.85 -20.41 -14.34
N SER A 2 -4.60 -20.43 -13.87
CA SER A 2 -4.25 -20.27 -12.45
C SER A 2 -4.43 -18.82 -11.97
N PHE A 3 -4.95 -18.61 -10.75
CA PHE A 3 -5.06 -17.32 -10.05
C PHE A 3 -3.76 -16.48 -10.09
N PHE A 4 -2.61 -17.15 -10.20
CA PHE A 4 -1.29 -16.53 -10.33
C PHE A 4 -1.03 -15.85 -11.67
N ASN A 5 -1.61 -16.36 -12.77
CA ASN A 5 -1.53 -15.64 -14.05
C ASN A 5 -2.40 -14.39 -14.03
N LYS A 6 -3.47 -14.39 -13.22
CA LYS A 6 -4.32 -13.22 -12.99
C LYS A 6 -3.60 -12.15 -12.16
N LEU A 7 -2.85 -12.52 -11.12
CA LEU A 7 -2.09 -11.56 -10.32
C LEU A 7 -0.94 -10.86 -11.07
N LYS A 8 -0.29 -11.55 -12.01
CA LYS A 8 0.65 -10.91 -12.95
C LYS A 8 -0.03 -9.92 -13.91
N THR A 9 -1.37 -9.96 -14.02
CA THR A 9 -2.18 -9.14 -14.94
C THR A 9 -3.09 -8.14 -14.24
N PHE A 10 -2.98 -7.94 -12.91
CA PHE A 10 -3.73 -6.92 -12.17
C PHE A 10 -2.83 -5.74 -11.76
N PRO A 11 -2.63 -4.76 -12.66
CA PRO A 11 -1.95 -3.50 -12.33
C PRO A 11 -2.64 -2.72 -11.20
N GLU A 12 -3.90 -3.03 -10.88
CA GLU A 12 -4.63 -2.40 -9.76
C GLU A 12 -3.90 -2.56 -8.41
N TYR A 13 -3.25 -3.71 -8.15
CA TYR A 13 -2.48 -3.91 -6.92
C TYR A 13 -1.15 -3.15 -6.88
N HIS A 14 -0.64 -2.73 -8.03
CA HIS A 14 0.57 -1.90 -8.11
C HIS A 14 0.24 -0.45 -7.72
N ASN A 15 -0.98 0.00 -8.01
CA ASN A 15 -1.49 1.31 -7.59
C ASN A 15 -2.09 1.29 -6.17
N ALA A 16 -2.37 0.12 -5.59
CA ALA A 16 -2.93 0.01 -4.25
C ALA A 16 -2.04 0.66 -3.19
N HIS A 17 -0.72 0.53 -3.29
CA HIS A 17 0.22 1.24 -2.41
C HIS A 17 0.02 2.76 -2.48
N ASN A 18 0.00 3.33 -3.69
CA ASN A 18 -0.16 4.78 -3.88
C ASN A 18 -1.51 5.27 -3.36
N ALA A 19 -2.59 4.52 -3.65
CA ALA A 19 -3.93 4.84 -3.13
C ALA A 19 -3.96 4.82 -1.59
N ILE A 20 -3.32 3.83 -0.95
CA ILE A 20 -3.23 3.76 0.52
C ILE A 20 -2.42 4.95 1.07
N ILE A 21 -1.34 5.36 0.40
CA ILE A 21 -0.54 6.53 0.79
C ILE A 21 -1.35 7.82 0.66
N GLU A 22 -2.15 7.98 -0.38
CA GLU A 22 -3.07 9.13 -0.51
C GLU A 22 -4.11 9.12 0.62
N MET A 23 -4.70 7.97 0.92
CA MET A 23 -5.62 7.83 2.05
C MET A 23 -4.99 8.22 3.39
N LEU A 24 -3.71 7.91 3.61
CA LEU A 24 -3.00 8.33 4.83
C LEU A 24 -2.88 9.86 4.94
N LYS A 25 -2.64 10.56 3.83
CA LYS A 25 -2.58 12.02 3.81
C LYS A 25 -3.93 12.64 4.14
N ASP A 26 -5.00 12.09 3.56
CA ASP A 26 -6.36 12.56 3.83
C ASP A 26 -6.72 12.34 5.31
N GLU A 27 -6.33 11.21 5.89
CA GLU A 27 -6.51 10.95 7.31
C GLU A 27 -5.75 11.92 8.21
N GLU A 28 -4.50 12.27 7.88
CA GLU A 28 -3.73 13.28 8.63
C GLU A 28 -4.47 14.62 8.67
N ILE A 29 -5.04 15.04 7.53
CA ILE A 29 -5.83 16.27 7.44
C ILE A 29 -7.07 16.16 8.32
N ILE A 30 -7.77 15.03 8.29
CA ILE A 30 -8.96 14.80 9.13
C ILE A 30 -8.60 14.83 10.63
N ILE A 31 -7.52 14.14 11.03
CA ILE A 31 -7.03 14.14 12.42
C ILE A 31 -6.76 15.58 12.86
N HIS A 32 -6.01 16.33 12.06
CA HIS A 32 -5.66 17.71 12.39
C HIS A 32 -6.91 18.60 12.55
N ASN A 33 -7.88 18.47 11.63
CA ASN A 33 -9.13 19.23 11.68
C ASN A 33 -9.98 18.88 12.91
N LEU A 34 -10.05 17.60 13.30
CA LEU A 34 -10.77 17.19 14.51
C LEU A 34 -10.10 17.67 15.78
N GLU A 35 -8.77 17.60 15.85
CA GLU A 35 -8.00 18.16 16.98
C GLU A 35 -8.18 19.67 17.10
N ARG A 36 -8.27 20.38 15.98
CA ARG A 36 -8.54 21.81 15.98
C ARG A 36 -9.98 22.12 16.41
N ALA A 37 -10.95 21.39 15.87
CA ALA A 37 -12.37 21.61 16.14
C ALA A 37 -12.78 21.27 17.58
N PHE A 38 -12.19 20.23 18.17
CA PHE A 38 -12.56 19.71 19.50
C PHE A 38 -11.44 19.79 20.55
N GLY A 39 -10.35 20.47 20.22
CA GLY A 39 -9.18 20.66 21.09
C GLY A 39 -9.32 21.83 22.06
N LYS A 40 -8.22 22.56 22.27
CA LYS A 40 -8.11 23.57 23.33
C LYS A 40 -9.12 24.70 23.23
N ASP A 41 -9.47 25.13 22.01
CA ASP A 41 -10.40 26.24 21.84
C ASP A 41 -11.84 25.83 22.11
N PHE A 42 -12.21 24.58 21.79
CA PHE A 42 -13.50 24.01 22.16
C PHE A 42 -13.65 23.85 23.68
N ILE A 43 -12.56 23.51 24.37
CA ILE A 43 -12.52 23.47 25.85
C ILE A 43 -12.84 24.85 26.42
N LYS A 44 -12.11 25.87 25.97
CA LYS A 44 -12.34 27.26 26.42
C LYS A 44 -13.76 27.71 26.14
N PHE A 45 -14.32 27.33 24.98
CA PHE A 45 -15.70 27.62 24.65
C PHE A 45 -16.66 26.98 25.65
N ILE A 46 -16.58 25.66 25.86
CA ILE A 46 -17.43 24.90 26.80
C ILE A 46 -17.35 25.45 28.22
N ASP A 47 -16.13 25.72 28.69
CA ASP A 47 -15.87 26.19 30.05
C ASP A 47 -16.37 27.63 30.26
N GLY A 48 -16.50 28.40 29.18
CA GLY A 48 -17.06 29.76 29.19
C GLY A 48 -18.58 29.82 29.04
N GLN A 49 -19.26 28.70 28.81
CA GLN A 49 -20.73 28.66 28.69
C GLN A 49 -21.43 28.47 30.05
N PRO A 50 -22.70 28.90 30.19
CA PRO A 50 -23.54 28.54 31.32
C PRO A 50 -23.62 27.02 31.53
N ALA A 51 -23.79 26.57 32.78
CA ALA A 51 -23.74 25.14 33.13
C ALA A 51 -24.66 24.26 32.26
N GLN A 52 -25.89 24.71 31.96
CA GLN A 52 -26.85 23.99 31.10
C GLN A 52 -26.32 23.74 29.67
N VAL A 53 -25.61 24.69 29.09
CA VAL A 53 -24.97 24.56 27.77
C VAL A 53 -23.67 23.76 27.89
N SER A 54 -22.87 24.01 28.93
CA SER A 54 -21.61 23.32 29.16
C SER A 54 -21.82 21.80 29.34
N ASP A 55 -22.80 21.40 30.14
CA ASP A 55 -23.09 20.00 30.44
C ASP A 55 -23.63 19.22 29.24
N THR A 56 -24.28 19.89 28.29
CA THR A 56 -24.75 19.28 27.05
C THR A 56 -23.63 19.15 26.00
N LEU A 57 -22.58 19.97 26.06
CA LEU A 57 -21.43 19.95 25.14
C LEU A 57 -20.26 19.07 25.61
N LYS A 58 -20.10 18.84 26.92
CA LYS A 58 -19.05 17.93 27.46
C LYS A 58 -19.10 16.51 26.85
N PRO A 59 -20.27 15.86 26.68
CA PRO A 59 -20.36 14.55 26.01
C PRO A 59 -19.89 14.59 24.54
N VAL A 60 -20.22 15.66 23.81
CA VAL A 60 -19.77 15.87 22.42
C VAL A 60 -18.24 15.90 22.36
N ARG A 61 -17.61 16.69 23.24
CA ARG A 61 -16.14 16.75 23.32
C ARG A 61 -15.54 15.38 23.60
N LYS A 62 -16.08 14.66 24.59
CA LYS A 62 -15.57 13.33 24.96
C LYS A 62 -15.62 12.38 23.77
N CYS A 63 -16.77 12.32 23.08
CA CYS A 63 -16.93 11.45 21.92
C CYS A 63 -16.04 11.86 20.75
N ALA A 64 -15.91 13.16 20.45
CA ALA A 64 -15.05 13.65 19.38
C ALA A 64 -13.56 13.34 19.63
N LEU A 65 -13.09 13.44 20.88
CA LEU A 65 -11.73 13.04 21.25
C LEU A 65 -11.52 11.52 21.14
N GLU A 66 -12.51 10.72 21.54
CA GLU A 66 -12.49 9.27 21.31
C GLU A 66 -12.45 8.93 19.81
N GLY A 67 -13.24 9.60 18.97
CA GLY A 67 -13.22 9.48 17.51
C GLY A 67 -11.85 9.85 16.91
N THR A 68 -11.28 10.98 17.35
CA THR A 68 -9.93 11.42 16.93
C THR A 68 -8.86 10.36 17.25
N ASN A 69 -8.90 9.80 18.46
CA ASN A 69 -7.98 8.72 18.86
C ASN A 69 -8.17 7.44 18.03
N ASN A 70 -9.40 7.14 17.62
CA ASN A 70 -9.68 5.99 16.76
C ASN A 70 -9.19 6.20 15.33
N ILE A 71 -9.32 7.41 14.77
CA ILE A 71 -8.74 7.74 13.47
C ILE A 71 -7.22 7.61 13.53
N LYS A 72 -6.57 8.09 14.58
CA LYS A 72 -5.11 7.90 14.77
C LYS A 72 -4.70 6.42 14.80
N LYS A 73 -5.48 5.57 15.47
CA LYS A 73 -5.24 4.12 15.47
C LYS A 73 -5.44 3.51 14.07
N SER A 74 -6.49 3.94 13.37
CA SER A 74 -6.77 3.50 12.00
C SER A 74 -5.68 3.94 11.03
N HIS A 75 -5.18 5.16 11.18
CA HIS A 75 -4.07 5.71 10.42
C HIS A 75 -2.79 4.90 10.61
N LEU A 76 -2.44 4.56 11.86
CA LEU A 76 -1.32 3.67 12.14
C LEU A 76 -1.49 2.28 11.50
N GLN A 77 -2.68 1.69 11.57
CA GLN A 77 -2.97 0.40 10.93
C GLN A 77 -2.88 0.47 9.41
N THR A 78 -3.42 1.53 8.81
CA THR A 78 -3.34 1.80 7.37
C THR A 78 -1.88 1.98 6.93
N GLY A 79 -1.07 2.65 7.75
CA GLY A 79 0.37 2.81 7.53
C GLY A 79 1.13 1.49 7.55
N ASN A 80 0.80 0.60 8.50
CA ASN A 80 1.37 -0.75 8.54
C ASN A 80 1.00 -1.55 7.28
N VAL A 81 -0.27 -1.48 6.86
CA VAL A 81 -0.72 -2.12 5.62
C VAL A 81 0.04 -1.56 4.40
N ALA A 82 0.24 -0.25 4.31
CA ALA A 82 1.03 0.37 3.24
C ALA A 82 2.45 -0.21 3.17
N ASN A 83 3.12 -0.32 4.32
CA ASN A 83 4.46 -0.89 4.41
C ASN A 83 4.50 -2.37 3.96
N GLU A 84 3.49 -3.16 4.36
CA GLU A 84 3.41 -4.56 3.93
C GLU A 84 3.18 -4.69 2.41
N PHE A 85 2.33 -3.84 1.82
CA PHE A 85 2.16 -3.78 0.36
C PHE A 85 3.46 -3.38 -0.35
N GLN A 86 4.23 -2.44 0.19
CA GLN A 86 5.52 -2.06 -0.36
C GLN A 86 6.53 -3.22 -0.34
N GLN A 87 6.55 -4.02 0.72
CA GLN A 87 7.39 -5.22 0.77
C GLN A 87 7.02 -6.24 -0.31
N LEU A 88 5.72 -6.47 -0.52
CA LEU A 88 5.23 -7.35 -1.59
C LEU A 88 5.60 -6.85 -2.98
N TYR A 89 5.57 -5.52 -3.18
CA TYR A 89 5.99 -4.88 -4.42
C TYR A 89 7.51 -5.06 -4.67
N THR A 90 8.33 -4.90 -3.64
CA THR A 90 9.78 -5.17 -3.73
C THR A 90 10.06 -6.62 -4.11
N MET A 91 9.40 -7.59 -3.45
CA MET A 91 9.54 -9.01 -3.79
C MET A 91 9.15 -9.31 -5.25
N TYR A 92 8.11 -8.64 -5.76
CA TYR A 92 7.71 -8.77 -7.16
C TYR A 92 8.79 -8.24 -8.11
N ASN A 93 9.36 -7.06 -7.84
CA ASN A 93 10.41 -6.47 -8.68
C ASN A 93 11.66 -7.36 -8.71
N GLU A 94 12.03 -7.94 -7.56
CA GLU A 94 13.11 -8.93 -7.50
C GLU A 94 12.82 -10.16 -8.35
N LEU A 95 11.57 -10.68 -8.31
CA LEU A 95 11.15 -11.79 -9.15
C LEU A 95 11.23 -11.47 -10.65
N VAL A 96 10.86 -10.25 -11.05
CA VAL A 96 10.98 -9.77 -12.44
C VAL A 96 12.45 -9.67 -12.86
N ALA A 97 13.32 -9.12 -12.02
CA ALA A 97 14.75 -9.04 -12.27
C ALA A 97 15.37 -10.44 -12.43
N ARG A 98 15.00 -11.40 -11.57
CA ARG A 98 15.43 -12.80 -11.67
C ARG A 98 14.90 -13.47 -12.94
N GLN A 99 13.67 -13.17 -13.36
CA GLN A 99 13.12 -13.67 -14.62
C GLN A 99 13.94 -13.18 -15.81
N TYR A 100 14.38 -11.93 -15.81
CA TYR A 100 15.25 -11.36 -16.84
C TYR A 100 16.60 -12.08 -16.88
N LEU A 101 17.28 -12.23 -15.74
CA LEU A 101 18.57 -12.93 -15.64
C LEU A 101 18.49 -14.38 -16.12
N LYS A 102 17.41 -15.08 -15.76
CA LYS A 102 17.12 -16.44 -16.22
C LYS A 102 16.99 -16.50 -17.74
N ASN A 103 16.22 -15.59 -18.33
CA ASN A 103 16.05 -15.54 -19.78
C ASN A 103 17.37 -15.22 -20.50
N GLN A 104 18.18 -14.32 -19.95
CA GLN A 104 19.50 -13.99 -20.49
C GLN A 104 20.45 -15.20 -20.45
N ALA A 105 20.49 -15.94 -19.35
CA ALA A 105 21.32 -17.14 -19.21
C ALA A 105 20.88 -18.28 -20.16
N LEU A 106 19.57 -18.48 -20.32
CA LEU A 106 19.01 -19.44 -21.28
C LEU A 106 19.37 -19.07 -22.72
N GLN A 107 19.29 -17.78 -23.07
CA GLN A 107 19.69 -17.30 -24.38
C GLN A 107 21.19 -17.53 -24.63
N GLU A 108 22.04 -17.19 -23.65
CA GLU A 108 23.49 -17.43 -23.73
C GLU A 108 23.81 -18.91 -23.98
N ALA A 109 23.16 -19.83 -23.26
CA ALA A 109 23.34 -21.26 -23.47
C ALA A 109 22.87 -21.71 -24.86
N SER A 110 21.74 -21.16 -25.35
CA SER A 110 21.22 -21.42 -26.70
C SER A 110 22.19 -20.95 -27.79
N ASP A 111 22.75 -19.75 -27.65
CA ASP A 111 23.70 -19.17 -28.58
C ASP A 111 25.00 -20.00 -28.63
N LYS A 112 25.50 -20.43 -27.46
CA LYS A 112 26.69 -21.31 -27.36
C LYS A 112 26.44 -22.68 -27.96
N LYS A 113 25.22 -23.22 -27.85
CA LYS A 113 24.84 -24.49 -28.49
C LYS A 113 24.87 -24.35 -30.02
N THR A 114 24.31 -23.28 -30.53
CA THR A 114 24.30 -22.98 -31.97
C THR A 114 25.73 -22.78 -32.51
N ASP A 115 26.58 -22.06 -31.78
CA ASP A 115 28.00 -21.88 -32.13
C ASP A 115 28.77 -23.21 -32.11
N LEU A 116 28.50 -24.08 -31.13
CA LEU A 116 29.08 -25.42 -31.08
C LEU A 116 28.68 -26.27 -32.30
N GLU A 117 27.41 -26.26 -32.68
CA GLU A 117 26.93 -26.96 -33.87
C GLU A 117 27.62 -26.47 -35.14
N ARG A 118 27.81 -25.14 -35.28
CA ARG A 118 28.57 -24.55 -36.39
C ARG A 118 30.03 -25.02 -36.40
N LYS A 119 30.69 -25.03 -35.24
CA LYS A 119 32.09 -25.46 -35.12
C LYS A 119 32.29 -26.95 -35.34
N ARG A 120 31.33 -27.80 -34.92
CA ARG A 120 31.33 -29.24 -35.24
C ARG A 120 31.24 -29.50 -36.74
N ARG A 121 30.35 -28.77 -37.44
CA ARG A 121 30.28 -28.85 -38.92
C ARG A 121 31.58 -28.43 -39.61
N LEU A 122 32.28 -27.42 -39.08
CA LEU A 122 33.59 -27.01 -39.58
C LEU A 122 34.66 -28.10 -39.33
N LEU A 123 34.71 -28.67 -38.12
CA LEU A 123 35.63 -29.77 -37.81
C LEU A 123 35.43 -30.97 -38.75
N GLU A 124 34.19 -31.33 -39.03
CA GLU A 124 33.87 -32.44 -39.93
C GLU A 124 34.31 -32.17 -41.39
N LYS A 125 34.18 -30.92 -41.85
CA LYS A 125 34.71 -30.48 -43.14
C LYS A 125 36.24 -30.49 -43.21
N GLU A 126 36.94 -30.16 -42.12
CA GLU A 126 38.40 -30.21 -42.10
C GLU A 126 38.90 -31.65 -41.95
N ARG A 127 38.16 -32.51 -41.24
CA ARG A 127 38.46 -33.94 -41.13
C ARG A 127 38.45 -34.63 -42.49
N SER A 128 37.54 -34.27 -43.39
CA SER A 128 37.49 -34.83 -44.75
C SER A 128 38.62 -34.35 -45.68
N LYS A 129 39.34 -33.28 -45.31
CA LYS A 129 40.51 -32.75 -46.04
C LYS A 129 41.85 -33.27 -45.51
N GLY A 130 41.86 -34.00 -44.39
CA GLY A 130 43.05 -34.56 -43.76
C GLY A 130 43.43 -33.91 -42.42
N GLN A 131 44.20 -34.61 -41.59
CA GLN A 131 44.54 -34.22 -40.21
C GLN A 131 45.74 -33.25 -40.15
N GLY A 132 45.62 -32.09 -40.81
CA GLY A 132 46.63 -31.02 -40.78
C GLY A 132 46.42 -30.01 -39.64
N GLU A 133 47.19 -28.90 -39.65
CA GLU A 133 47.08 -27.82 -38.66
C GLU A 133 45.66 -27.23 -38.56
N ALA A 134 44.95 -27.11 -39.68
CA ALA A 134 43.57 -26.63 -39.74
C ALA A 134 42.59 -27.54 -38.97
N TYR A 135 42.79 -28.87 -39.02
CA TYR A 135 42.01 -29.84 -38.26
C TYR A 135 42.26 -29.67 -36.75
N LEU A 136 43.52 -29.58 -36.33
CA LEU A 136 43.89 -29.39 -34.92
C LEU A 136 43.35 -28.06 -34.37
N ALA A 137 43.35 -26.99 -35.17
CA ALA A 137 42.75 -25.71 -34.79
C ALA A 137 41.23 -25.80 -34.64
N ALA A 138 40.54 -26.49 -35.56
CA ALA A 138 39.10 -26.72 -35.47
C ALA A 138 38.73 -27.57 -34.24
N GLU A 139 39.52 -28.61 -33.94
CA GLU A 139 39.32 -29.48 -32.77
C GLU A 139 39.46 -28.70 -31.46
N ARG A 140 40.52 -27.89 -31.31
CA ARG A 140 40.68 -27.00 -30.15
C ARG A 140 39.52 -26.02 -29.99
N ASN A 141 38.99 -25.50 -31.10
CA ASN A 141 37.84 -24.58 -31.07
C ASN A 141 36.55 -25.28 -30.64
N VAL A 142 36.31 -26.52 -31.08
CA VAL A 142 35.19 -27.34 -30.59
C VAL A 142 35.33 -27.55 -29.08
N GLN A 143 36.47 -28.04 -28.60
CA GLN A 143 36.70 -28.28 -27.17
C GLN A 143 36.53 -27.02 -26.31
N ARG A 144 37.02 -25.86 -26.77
CA ARG A 144 36.84 -24.57 -26.09
C ARG A 144 35.35 -24.18 -26.01
N THR A 145 34.60 -24.44 -27.07
CA THR A 145 33.18 -24.08 -27.16
C THR A 145 32.30 -25.04 -26.35
N GLU A 146 32.67 -26.32 -26.28
CA GLU A 146 32.03 -27.30 -25.39
C GLU A 146 32.18 -26.89 -23.93
N LYS A 147 33.40 -26.52 -23.49
CA LYS A 147 33.62 -25.98 -22.14
C LYS A 147 32.83 -24.71 -21.87
N ALA A 148 32.71 -23.82 -22.86
CA ALA A 148 31.92 -22.59 -22.71
C ALA A 148 30.41 -22.86 -22.65
N LEU A 149 29.91 -23.83 -23.41
CA LEU A 149 28.52 -24.26 -23.37
C LEU A 149 28.19 -24.89 -22.00
N GLU A 150 29.06 -25.72 -21.45
CA GLU A 150 28.82 -26.34 -20.15
C GLU A 150 28.69 -25.30 -19.04
N LYS A 151 29.61 -24.33 -19.01
CA LYS A 151 29.52 -23.18 -18.08
C LYS A 151 28.22 -22.37 -18.27
N ALA A 152 27.80 -22.17 -19.52
CA ALA A 152 26.56 -21.44 -19.80
C ALA A 152 25.32 -22.22 -19.35
N LYS A 153 25.31 -23.56 -19.48
CA LYS A 153 24.25 -24.43 -18.95
C LYS A 153 24.21 -24.39 -17.42
N GLU A 154 25.34 -24.56 -16.74
CA GLU A 154 25.41 -24.46 -15.28
C GLU A 154 24.86 -23.11 -14.78
N LYS A 155 25.21 -22.01 -15.47
CA LYS A 155 24.69 -20.67 -15.18
C LYS A 155 23.17 -20.59 -15.40
N ALA A 156 22.67 -21.17 -16.48
CA ALA A 156 21.24 -21.21 -16.78
C ALA A 156 20.46 -22.04 -15.75
N ASP A 157 20.97 -23.21 -15.36
CA ASP A 157 20.37 -24.09 -14.36
C ASP A 157 20.34 -23.40 -13.00
N LYS A 158 21.43 -22.74 -12.61
CA LYS A 158 21.47 -21.93 -11.39
C LYS A 158 20.44 -20.80 -11.41
N ALA A 159 20.39 -20.02 -12.49
CA ALA A 159 19.43 -18.92 -12.62
C ALA A 159 17.98 -19.42 -12.63
N GLN A 160 17.72 -20.59 -13.23
CA GLN A 160 16.41 -21.25 -13.26
C GLN A 160 16.01 -21.75 -11.87
N SER A 161 16.93 -22.34 -11.11
CA SER A 161 16.71 -22.77 -9.73
C SER A 161 16.41 -21.58 -8.82
N GLU A 162 17.22 -20.53 -8.87
CA GLU A 162 17.02 -19.30 -8.09
C GLU A 162 15.67 -18.63 -8.41
N TYR A 163 15.31 -18.54 -9.70
CA TYR A 163 14.00 -18.02 -10.10
C TYR A 163 12.84 -18.88 -9.58
N ASN A 164 12.96 -20.21 -9.64
CA ASN A 164 11.91 -21.10 -9.16
C ASN A 164 11.73 -21.01 -7.65
N GLN A 165 12.82 -20.91 -6.88
CA GLN A 165 12.79 -20.70 -5.44
C GLN A 165 12.09 -19.39 -5.11
N GLN A 166 12.54 -18.27 -5.67
CA GLN A 166 11.94 -16.95 -5.44
C GLN A 166 10.46 -16.91 -5.86
N LYS A 167 10.10 -17.56 -6.97
CA LYS A 167 8.71 -17.65 -7.44
C LYS A 167 7.83 -18.41 -6.44
N SER A 168 8.36 -19.49 -5.85
CA SER A 168 7.67 -20.25 -4.81
C SER A 168 7.45 -19.40 -3.56
N ASP A 169 8.50 -18.72 -3.10
CA ASP A 169 8.46 -17.87 -1.91
C ASP A 169 7.50 -16.69 -2.09
N TYR A 170 7.54 -16.05 -3.25
CA TYR A 170 6.56 -15.01 -3.62
C TYR A 170 5.14 -15.56 -3.65
N LYS A 171 4.92 -16.74 -4.24
CA LYS A 171 3.58 -17.35 -4.36
C LYS A 171 2.97 -17.66 -2.99
N THR A 172 3.74 -18.21 -2.07
CA THR A 172 3.28 -18.54 -0.72
C THR A 172 2.92 -17.29 0.08
N ASN A 173 3.77 -16.24 -0.02
CA ASN A 173 3.59 -15.04 0.78
C ASN A 173 2.56 -14.06 0.20
N PHE A 174 2.46 -13.93 -1.12
CA PHE A 174 1.72 -12.83 -1.72
C PHE A 174 0.20 -12.99 -1.58
N GLY A 175 -0.36 -14.15 -1.94
CA GLY A 175 -1.82 -14.34 -1.97
C GLY A 175 -2.48 -14.19 -0.59
N LEU A 176 -1.87 -14.79 0.43
CA LEU A 176 -2.37 -14.73 1.81
C LEU A 176 -2.20 -13.32 2.40
N LYS A 177 -1.01 -12.72 2.26
CA LYS A 177 -0.74 -11.39 2.84
C LYS A 177 -1.61 -10.30 2.21
N VAL A 178 -1.86 -10.33 0.90
CA VAL A 178 -2.74 -9.32 0.28
C VAL A 178 -4.17 -9.40 0.84
N VAL A 179 -4.72 -10.61 0.95
CA VAL A 179 -6.08 -10.80 1.49
C VAL A 179 -6.14 -10.38 2.96
N GLU A 180 -5.18 -10.83 3.78
CA GLU A 180 -5.09 -10.44 5.18
C GLU A 180 -4.99 -8.91 5.35
N ASN A 181 -4.20 -8.25 4.51
CA ASN A 181 -4.00 -6.80 4.61
C ASN A 181 -5.21 -5.99 4.16
N ILE A 182 -5.92 -6.45 3.12
CA ILE A 182 -7.19 -5.85 2.73
C ILE A 182 -8.23 -6.06 3.83
N GLN A 183 -8.30 -7.24 4.44
CA GLN A 183 -9.20 -7.52 5.56
C GLN A 183 -8.92 -6.61 6.75
N LYS A 184 -7.66 -6.48 7.19
CA LYS A 184 -7.25 -5.54 8.24
C LYS A 184 -7.67 -4.11 7.93
N LEU A 185 -7.48 -3.67 6.68
CA LEU A 185 -7.86 -2.33 6.24
C LEU A 185 -9.39 -2.12 6.31
N VAL A 186 -10.17 -3.09 5.82
CA VAL A 186 -11.64 -3.05 5.86
C VAL A 186 -12.16 -3.05 7.29
N GLU A 187 -11.61 -3.90 8.17
CA GLU A 187 -11.98 -3.96 9.58
C GLU A 187 -11.68 -2.64 10.31
N SER A 188 -10.49 -2.07 10.07
CA SER A 188 -10.10 -0.77 10.62
C SER A 188 -11.07 0.34 10.21
N ARG A 189 -11.47 0.35 8.93
CA ARG A 189 -12.43 1.31 8.37
C ARG A 189 -13.82 1.15 8.95
N LYS A 190 -14.28 -0.09 9.11
CA LYS A 190 -15.60 -0.38 9.69
C LYS A 190 -15.69 0.18 11.11
N LEU A 191 -14.69 -0.10 11.95
CA LEU A 191 -14.63 0.43 13.32
C LEU A 191 -14.62 1.96 13.34
N LEU A 192 -13.92 2.58 12.40
CA LEU A 192 -13.89 4.04 12.27
C LEU A 192 -15.28 4.61 11.91
N ILE A 193 -15.95 4.05 10.91
CA ILE A 193 -17.28 4.51 10.46
C ILE A 193 -18.29 4.41 11.61
N GLU A 194 -18.32 3.27 12.32
CA GLU A 194 -19.20 3.07 13.47
C GLU A 194 -19.01 4.15 14.54
N LYS A 195 -17.76 4.57 14.78
CA LYS A 195 -17.45 5.61 15.77
C LYS A 195 -17.80 7.02 15.31
N ASN A 196 -17.57 7.33 14.03
CA ASN A 196 -17.98 8.62 13.47
C ASN A 196 -19.51 8.79 13.50
N ILE A 197 -20.27 7.73 13.23
CA ILE A 197 -21.73 7.74 13.37
C ILE A 197 -22.14 8.02 14.82
N GLN A 198 -21.53 7.32 15.80
CA GLN A 198 -21.79 7.59 17.23
C GLN A 198 -21.50 9.04 17.63
N THR A 199 -20.43 9.64 17.12
CA THR A 199 -20.12 11.06 17.37
C THR A 199 -21.17 11.98 16.74
N ALA A 200 -21.60 11.70 15.51
CA ALA A 200 -22.62 12.47 14.81
C ALA A 200 -23.98 12.41 15.54
N ASP A 201 -24.39 11.23 16.00
CA ASP A 201 -25.63 11.04 16.76
C ASP A 201 -25.60 11.85 18.06
N LEU A 202 -24.49 11.85 18.79
CA LEU A 202 -24.34 12.65 20.02
C LEU A 202 -24.34 14.16 19.73
N ILE A 203 -23.76 14.61 18.61
CA ILE A 203 -23.86 16.00 18.19
C ILE A 203 -25.31 16.37 17.92
N LEU A 204 -26.08 15.51 17.23
CA LEU A 204 -27.48 15.73 16.95
C LEU A 204 -28.34 15.75 18.23
N GLU A 205 -28.05 14.89 19.20
CA GLU A 205 -28.71 14.90 20.51
C GLU A 205 -28.41 16.17 21.30
N SER A 206 -27.15 16.60 21.35
CA SER A 206 -26.77 17.88 21.96
C SER A 206 -27.33 19.08 21.21
N ALA A 207 -27.49 19.00 19.88
CA ALA A 207 -28.14 20.05 19.10
C ALA A 207 -29.61 20.25 19.51
N LYS A 208 -30.32 19.14 19.78
CA LYS A 208 -31.73 19.19 20.22
C LYS A 208 -31.90 19.87 21.57
N THR A 209 -30.96 19.68 22.51
CA THR A 209 -31.08 20.30 23.84
C THR A 209 -30.95 21.81 23.79
N PHE A 210 -30.22 22.40 22.84
CA PHE A 210 -30.14 23.86 22.68
C PHE A 210 -31.50 24.54 22.49
N SER A 211 -32.43 23.89 21.79
CA SER A 211 -33.79 24.43 21.60
C SER A 211 -34.62 24.52 22.89
N THR A 212 -34.16 23.83 23.95
CA THR A 212 -34.82 23.76 25.25
C THR A 212 -34.12 24.59 26.33
N ILE A 213 -32.97 25.18 26.02
CA ILE A 213 -32.22 26.02 26.95
C ILE A 213 -32.95 27.37 27.06
N LYS A 214 -33.45 27.67 28.25
CA LYS A 214 -33.94 29.02 28.59
C LYS A 214 -32.74 29.91 28.86
N ASP A 215 -32.42 30.77 27.90
CA ASP A 215 -31.48 31.85 28.12
C ASP A 215 -32.20 33.02 28.80
N ASP A 216 -31.92 33.23 30.08
CA ASP A 216 -32.48 34.33 30.88
C ASP A 216 -32.08 35.72 30.35
N LEU A 217 -31.10 35.81 29.44
CA LEU A 217 -30.73 37.05 28.75
C LEU A 217 -31.68 37.39 27.60
N VAL A 218 -32.31 36.40 26.95
CA VAL A 218 -33.22 36.65 25.82
C VAL A 218 -34.41 37.52 26.24
N PRO A 219 -35.16 37.21 27.31
CA PRO A 219 -36.23 38.09 27.79
C PRO A 219 -35.71 39.47 28.20
N LYS A 220 -34.51 39.56 28.81
CA LYS A 220 -33.91 40.83 29.24
C LYS A 220 -33.48 41.70 28.07
N LEU A 221 -33.02 41.09 26.98
CA LEU A 221 -32.66 41.77 25.74
C LEU A 221 -33.92 42.23 25.00
N GLU A 222 -34.95 41.39 24.92
CA GLU A 222 -36.25 41.77 24.36
C GLU A 222 -36.88 42.94 25.12
N ASP A 223 -36.86 42.92 26.46
CA ASP A 223 -37.34 44.02 27.29
C ASP A 223 -36.52 45.30 27.06
N ARG A 224 -35.20 45.19 26.95
CA ARG A 224 -34.34 46.35 26.62
C ARG A 224 -34.58 46.87 25.22
N LEU A 225 -34.81 46.00 24.24
CA LEU A 225 -35.16 46.39 22.88
C LEU A 225 -36.48 47.15 22.87
N ARG A 226 -37.51 46.63 23.56
CA ARG A 226 -38.81 47.29 23.71
C ARG A 226 -38.68 48.64 24.41
N GLN A 227 -37.85 48.74 25.45
CA GLN A 227 -37.56 50.00 26.12
C GLN A 227 -36.90 51.00 25.16
N TRP A 228 -35.98 50.54 24.33
CA TRP A 228 -35.30 51.37 23.33
C TRP A 228 -36.24 51.82 22.21
N GLU A 229 -37.14 50.94 21.73
CA GLU A 229 -38.17 51.28 20.75
C GLU A 229 -39.25 52.23 21.30
N THR A 230 -39.52 52.19 22.61
CA THR A 230 -40.49 53.07 23.28
C THR A 230 -39.90 54.39 23.77
N HIS A 231 -38.58 54.45 24.02
CA HIS A 231 -37.88 55.65 24.54
C HIS A 231 -36.88 56.24 23.53
N GLY A 232 -36.81 55.67 22.32
CA GLY A 232 -35.94 56.05 21.22
C GLY A 232 -36.71 56.14 19.90
N ALA A 233 -37.60 57.12 19.82
CA ALA A 233 -37.99 57.89 18.64
C ALA A 233 -38.46 59.28 19.11
#